data_AF-A0A8T5GU13-F1
#
_entry.id   AF-A0A8T5GU13-F1
#
_cell.length_a   1.000
_cell.length_b   1.000
_cell.length_c   1.000
_cell.angle_alpha   90.00
_cell.angle_beta   90.00
_cell.angle_gamma   90.00
#
_symmetry.space_group_name_H-M   'P 1'
#
loop_
_entity.id
_entity.type
_entity.pdbx_description
1 polymer ?
#
loop_
_entity_poly.entity_id
_entity_poly.type
_entity_poly.pdbx_seq_one_letter_code
_entity_poly.pdbx_strand_id
1 'polypeptide(L)'
;MAQGLYQHVRQTWKRPNDALPHMYRQTRMAQWRREPVNCRIERPTRLDAARRLGYKAKQGVVMIRTRIRRGGLRKGKIHMKRKPSKAGIKKITMAKNTQRMAEERVARHFPNLEV
;
A
#
# COMPACT_ATOMS: atom_id res chain seq x y z
N MET A 1 -4.78 -33.35 4.38
CA MET A 1 -4.52 -32.39 5.48
C MET A 1 -5.51 -31.25 5.39
N ALA A 2 -6.25 -30.96 6.47
CA ALA A 2 -7.21 -29.86 6.51
C ALA A 2 -6.46 -28.50 6.46
N GLN A 3 -6.93 -27.58 5.61
CA GLN A 3 -6.34 -26.25 5.54
C GLN A 3 -6.86 -25.37 6.67
N GLY A 4 -5.95 -24.67 7.34
CA GLY A 4 -6.32 -23.69 8.38
C GLY A 4 -6.92 -22.42 7.79
N LEU A 5 -7.69 -21.67 8.59
CA LEU A 5 -8.31 -20.39 8.19
C LEU A 5 -7.33 -19.43 7.49
N TYR A 6 -6.13 -19.25 8.04
CA TYR A 6 -5.12 -18.35 7.45
C TYR A 6 -4.65 -18.82 6.08
N GLN A 7 -4.60 -20.14 5.84
CA GLN A 7 -4.22 -20.70 4.56
C GLN A 7 -5.31 -20.44 3.51
N HIS A 8 -6.59 -20.57 3.88
CA HIS A 8 -7.72 -20.20 3.02
C HIS A 8 -7.69 -18.72 2.65
N VAL A 9 -7.54 -17.83 3.65
CA VAL A 9 -7.43 -16.38 3.39
C VAL A 9 -6.26 -16.10 2.46
N ARG A 10 -5.09 -16.70 2.69
CA ARG A 10 -3.91 -16.55 1.83
C ARG A 10 -4.20 -17.00 0.40
N GLN A 11 -4.94 -18.08 0.20
CA GLN A 11 -5.32 -18.57 -1.13
C GLN A 11 -6.30 -17.63 -1.83
N THR A 12 -7.32 -17.12 -1.13
CA THR A 12 -8.25 -16.11 -1.67
C THR A 12 -7.49 -14.87 -2.19
N TRP A 13 -6.45 -14.43 -1.47
CA TRP A 13 -5.65 -13.26 -1.86
C TRP A 13 -4.60 -13.53 -2.94
N LYS A 14 -4.38 -14.78 -3.39
CA LYS A 14 -3.52 -15.07 -4.56
C LYS A 14 -4.18 -14.59 -5.86
N ARG A 15 -5.49 -14.82 -6.01
CA ARG A 15 -6.31 -14.38 -7.14
C ARG A 15 -7.58 -13.68 -6.65
N PRO A 16 -7.45 -12.45 -6.11
CA PRO A 16 -8.58 -11.73 -5.51
C PRO A 16 -9.64 -11.33 -6.54
N ASN A 17 -9.30 -11.31 -7.83
CA ASN A 17 -10.27 -11.00 -8.88
C ASN A 17 -11.30 -12.11 -9.09
N ASP A 18 -10.88 -13.36 -8.92
CA ASP A 18 -11.73 -14.54 -9.15
C ASP A 18 -12.38 -14.99 -7.84
N ALA A 19 -11.63 -14.92 -6.73
CA ALA A 19 -12.05 -15.47 -5.45
C ALA A 19 -12.93 -14.54 -4.61
N LEU A 20 -12.96 -13.22 -4.88
CA LEU A 20 -13.80 -12.27 -4.15
C LEU A 20 -14.90 -11.72 -5.05
N PRO A 21 -16.16 -11.67 -4.56
CA PRO A 21 -17.27 -11.06 -5.28
C PRO A 21 -16.90 -9.67 -5.79
N HIS A 22 -17.20 -9.40 -7.07
CA HIS A 22 -16.86 -8.13 -7.71
C HIS A 22 -17.43 -6.94 -6.94
N MET A 23 -18.70 -7.02 -6.54
CA MET A 23 -19.40 -5.99 -5.77
C MET A 23 -18.68 -5.66 -4.46
N TYR A 24 -18.23 -6.68 -3.72
CA TYR A 24 -17.50 -6.48 -2.48
C TYR A 24 -16.19 -5.70 -2.68
N ARG A 25 -15.47 -5.96 -3.77
CA ARG A 25 -14.25 -5.21 -4.10
C ARG A 25 -14.58 -3.79 -4.56
N GLN A 26 -15.59 -3.62 -5.40
CA GLN A 26 -15.99 -2.33 -5.94
C GLN A 26 -16.42 -1.37 -4.84
N THR A 27 -17.28 -1.81 -3.92
CA THR A 27 -17.74 -1.00 -2.77
C THR A 27 -16.58 -0.55 -1.89
N ARG A 28 -15.65 -1.46 -1.55
CA ARG A 28 -14.46 -1.09 -0.78
C ARG A 28 -13.56 -0.10 -1.50
N MET A 29 -13.31 -0.31 -2.80
CA MET A 29 -12.49 0.62 -3.58
C MET A 29 -13.14 2.01 -3.68
N ALA A 30 -14.48 2.08 -3.80
CA ALA A 30 -15.21 3.34 -3.79
C ALA A 30 -15.07 4.05 -2.43
N GLN A 31 -15.21 3.32 -1.32
CA GLN A 31 -15.01 3.86 0.03
C GLN A 31 -13.58 4.40 0.22
N TRP A 32 -12.56 3.62 -0.13
CA TRP A 32 -11.15 4.00 0.07
C TRP A 32 -10.71 5.20 -0.77
N ARG A 33 -11.39 5.48 -1.89
CA ARG A 33 -11.15 6.71 -2.67
C ARG A 33 -11.64 7.95 -1.94
N ARG A 34 -12.68 7.83 -1.12
CA ARG A 34 -13.24 8.92 -0.31
C ARG A 34 -12.52 9.10 1.02
N GLU A 35 -11.89 8.04 1.54
CA GLU A 35 -11.08 8.08 2.76
C GLU A 35 -9.86 9.03 2.66
N PRO A 36 -9.37 9.54 3.81
CA PRO A 36 -8.14 10.34 3.87
C PRO A 36 -6.91 9.53 3.42
N VAL A 37 -5.80 10.23 3.15
CA VAL A 37 -4.58 9.59 2.64
C VAL A 37 -4.04 8.54 3.61
N ASN A 38 -4.05 8.83 4.90
CA ASN A 38 -3.71 7.92 5.98
C ASN A 38 -4.98 7.68 6.80
N CYS A 39 -5.46 6.44 6.82
CA CYS A 39 -6.66 6.05 7.55
C CYS A 39 -6.30 4.95 8.55
N ARG A 40 -6.53 5.19 9.85
CA ARG A 40 -6.36 4.18 10.89
C ARG A 40 -7.48 3.14 10.75
N ILE A 41 -7.11 1.86 10.75
CA ILE A 41 -8.04 0.74 10.65
C ILE A 41 -7.98 -0.07 11.95
N GLU A 42 -9.12 -0.49 12.46
CA GLU A 42 -9.17 -1.32 13.67
C GLU A 42 -8.67 -2.75 13.40
N ARG A 43 -9.09 -3.35 12.28
CA ARG A 43 -8.73 -4.72 11.91
C ARG A 43 -8.01 -4.77 10.56
N PRO A 44 -7.00 -5.64 10.40
CA PRO A 44 -6.31 -5.80 9.12
C PRO A 44 -7.25 -6.33 8.04
N THR A 45 -7.15 -5.75 6.84
CA THR A 45 -7.86 -6.26 5.65
C THR A 45 -7.41 -7.69 5.30
N ARG A 46 -6.13 -7.99 5.60
CA ARG A 46 -5.47 -9.28 5.39
C ARG A 46 -4.87 -9.76 6.69
N LEU A 47 -5.64 -10.54 7.44
CA LEU A 47 -5.19 -11.04 8.74
C LEU A 47 -4.03 -12.03 8.62
N ASP A 48 -4.02 -12.84 7.55
CA ASP A 48 -2.94 -13.77 7.21
C ASP A 48 -1.58 -13.07 7.08
N ALA A 49 -1.56 -12.00 6.28
CA ALA A 49 -0.34 -11.26 5.98
C ALA A 49 0.11 -10.43 7.18
N ALA A 50 -0.83 -9.80 7.87
CA ALA A 50 -0.53 -8.99 9.04
C ALA A 50 0.11 -9.84 10.15
N ARG A 51 -0.46 -11.00 10.50
CA ARG A 51 0.11 -11.88 11.53
C ARG A 51 1.50 -12.39 11.17
N ARG A 52 1.73 -12.72 9.89
CA ARG A 52 3.06 -13.13 9.39
C ARG A 52 4.11 -12.02 9.53
N LEU A 53 3.70 -10.75 9.40
CA LEU A 53 4.58 -9.59 9.57
C LEU A 53 4.74 -9.16 11.04
N GLY A 54 4.08 -9.84 11.99
CA GLY A 54 4.21 -9.56 13.43
C GLY A 54 3.02 -8.83 14.06
N TYR A 55 1.93 -8.57 13.32
CA TYR A 55 0.73 -7.98 13.91
C TYR A 55 0.15 -8.87 15.02
N LYS A 56 -0.07 -8.27 16.18
CA LYS A 56 -0.81 -8.87 17.30
C LYS A 56 -1.98 -7.96 17.66
N ALA A 57 -3.10 -8.55 18.03
CA ALA A 57 -4.25 -7.81 18.55
C ALA A 57 -3.99 -7.42 20.01
N LYS A 58 -3.12 -6.42 20.21
CA LYS A 58 -2.71 -5.89 21.51
C LYS A 58 -2.70 -4.37 21.46
N GLN A 59 -2.89 -3.73 22.62
CA GLN A 59 -2.65 -2.30 22.78
C GLN A 59 -1.21 -1.94 22.35
N GLY A 60 -1.06 -0.79 21.70
CA GLY A 60 0.22 -0.35 21.11
C GLY A 60 0.45 -0.82 19.67
N VAL A 61 -0.29 -1.81 19.16
CA VAL A 61 -0.19 -2.23 17.74
C VAL A 61 -1.28 -1.53 16.92
N VAL A 62 -0.88 -0.71 15.96
CA VAL A 62 -1.79 0.07 15.11
C VAL A 62 -1.70 -0.37 13.66
N MET A 63 -2.83 -0.42 12.97
CA MET A 63 -2.89 -0.70 11.53
C MET A 63 -3.35 0.56 10.79
N ILE A 64 -2.62 0.94 9.75
CA ILE A 64 -2.91 2.14 8.96
C ILE A 64 -2.99 1.76 7.49
N ARG A 65 -4.09 2.16 6.84
CA ARG A 65 -4.20 2.14 5.37
C ARG A 65 -3.63 3.45 4.85
N THR A 66 -2.74 3.35 3.87
CA THR A 66 -2.27 4.54 3.14
C THR A 66 -2.42 4.36 1.65
N ARG A 67 -2.68 5.46 0.93
CA ARG A 67 -2.76 5.47 -0.53
C ARG A 67 -1.60 6.24 -1.15
N ILE A 68 -0.98 5.66 -2.17
CA ILE A 68 0.01 6.32 -3.01
C ILE A 68 -0.41 6.25 -4.47
N ARG A 69 -0.12 7.32 -5.21
CA ARG A 69 -0.30 7.41 -6.64
C ARG A 69 0.55 6.35 -7.36
N ARG A 70 -0.05 5.67 -8.34
CA ARG A 70 0.66 4.80 -9.28
C ARG A 70 1.40 5.61 -10.35
N GLY A 71 2.47 5.03 -10.90
CA GLY A 71 3.22 5.57 -12.04
C GLY A 71 4.66 5.96 -11.73
N GLY A 72 5.30 6.59 -12.71
CA GLY A 72 6.72 7.01 -12.64
C GLY A 72 6.98 8.26 -11.81
N LEU A 73 8.25 8.66 -11.78
CA LEU A 73 8.74 9.83 -11.04
C LEU A 73 8.08 11.12 -11.57
N ARG A 74 7.60 11.98 -10.66
CA ARG A 74 7.19 13.36 -10.98
C ARG A 74 8.43 14.24 -11.11
N LYS A 75 9.20 14.05 -12.18
CA LYS A 75 10.39 14.85 -12.45
C LYS A 75 9.97 16.24 -12.94
N GLY A 76 10.57 17.29 -12.37
CA GLY A 76 10.32 18.67 -12.78
C GLY A 76 10.77 18.94 -14.23
N LYS A 77 10.21 19.99 -14.84
CA LYS A 77 10.63 20.43 -16.17
C LYS A 77 12.10 20.86 -16.13
N ILE A 78 12.84 20.51 -17.17
CA ILE A 78 14.24 20.93 -17.31
C ILE A 78 14.22 22.32 -17.95
N HIS A 79 14.75 23.32 -17.25
CA HIS A 79 14.79 24.71 -17.72
C HIS A 79 16.12 25.07 -18.41
N MET A 80 17.22 24.43 -18.02
CA MET A 80 18.56 24.69 -18.55
C MET A 80 19.00 23.63 -19.55
N LYS A 81 20.00 23.96 -20.38
CA LYS A 81 20.60 23.03 -21.33
C LYS A 81 21.13 21.78 -20.59
N ARG A 82 20.80 20.60 -21.11
CA ARG A 82 21.30 19.31 -20.64
C ARG A 82 21.77 18.50 -21.84
N LYS A 83 22.75 17.62 -21.63
CA LYS A 83 23.13 16.61 -22.63
C LYS A 83 21.89 15.76 -22.98
N PRO A 84 21.72 15.32 -24.24
CA PRO A 84 20.55 14.54 -24.67
C PRO A 84 20.26 13.32 -23.77
N SER A 85 21.30 12.62 -23.30
CA SER A 85 21.18 11.47 -22.40
C SER A 85 20.60 11.79 -21.02
N LYS A 86 20.62 13.06 -20.58
CA LYS A 86 20.11 13.51 -19.27
C LYS A 86 18.83 14.36 -19.39
N ALA A 87 18.36 14.58 -20.62
CA ALA A 87 17.15 15.34 -20.93
C ALA A 87 15.85 14.51 -20.74
N GLY A 88 15.94 13.21 -20.43
CA GLY A 88 14.78 12.36 -20.21
C GLY A 88 13.90 12.80 -19.04
N ILE A 89 12.57 12.74 -19.22
CA ILE A 89 11.57 13.07 -18.21
C ILE A 89 10.55 11.93 -18.03
N LYS A 90 9.80 11.57 -19.09
CA LYS A 90 8.61 10.72 -18.99
C LYS A 90 8.88 9.27 -18.52
N LYS A 91 9.98 8.65 -18.93
CA LYS A 91 10.28 7.23 -18.67
C LYS A 91 11.07 6.98 -17.38
N ILE A 92 11.38 8.02 -16.60
CA ILE A 92 12.16 7.86 -15.37
C ILE A 92 11.24 7.40 -14.24
N THR A 93 11.65 6.35 -13.54
CA THR A 93 10.96 5.81 -12.37
C THR A 93 11.66 6.25 -11.08
N MET A 94 10.95 6.12 -9.96
CA MET A 94 11.56 6.29 -8.64
C MET A 94 12.54 5.15 -8.38
N ALA A 95 13.67 5.45 -7.74
CA ALA A 95 14.57 4.42 -7.21
C ALA A 95 13.93 3.67 -6.02
N LYS A 96 13.11 4.37 -5.22
CA LYS A 96 12.38 3.76 -4.09
C LYS A 96 11.11 3.07 -4.57
N ASN A 97 10.81 1.91 -3.98
CA ASN A 97 9.53 1.24 -4.15
C ASN A 97 8.38 2.10 -3.58
N THR A 98 7.20 2.00 -4.20
CA THR A 98 5.95 2.61 -3.73
C THR A 98 5.59 2.17 -2.32
N GLN A 99 5.84 0.90 -1.96
CA GLN A 99 5.61 0.42 -0.60
C GLN A 99 6.46 1.18 0.43
N ARG A 100 7.78 1.30 0.18
CA ARG A 100 8.70 2.03 1.06
C ARG A 100 8.32 3.52 1.19
N MET A 101 7.88 4.14 0.09
CA MET A 101 7.35 5.50 0.15
C MET A 101 6.09 5.63 1.01
N ALA A 102 5.29 4.56 1.15
CA ALA A 102 4.11 4.51 2.02
C ALA A 102 4.51 4.44 3.47
N GLU A 103 5.42 3.52 3.80
CA GLU A 103 6.00 3.38 5.13
C GLU A 103 6.62 4.71 5.62
N GLU A 104 7.45 5.36 4.79
CA GLU A 104 8.07 6.67 5.10
C GLU A 104 7.05 7.82 5.25
N ARG A 105 5.89 7.76 4.59
CA ARG A 105 4.82 8.77 4.76
C ARG A 105 4.02 8.55 6.02
N VAL A 106 3.79 7.29 6.39
CA VAL A 106 3.07 6.92 7.60
C VAL A 106 3.92 7.23 8.83
N ALA A 107 5.19 6.84 8.84
CA ALA A 107 6.12 7.13 9.93
C ALA A 107 6.22 8.64 10.23
N ARG A 108 6.26 9.48 9.19
CA ARG A 108 6.25 10.95 9.37
C ARG A 108 4.94 11.52 9.91
N HIS A 109 3.82 10.85 9.64
CA HIS A 109 2.52 11.32 10.12
C HIS A 109 2.26 10.88 11.57
N PHE A 110 2.84 9.77 12.00
CA PHE A 110 2.76 9.25 13.36
C PHE A 110 4.16 9.14 13.96
N PRO A 111 4.79 10.27 14.34
CA PRO A 111 6.18 10.29 14.81
C PRO A 111 6.41 9.53 16.13
N ASN A 112 5.33 9.28 16.88
CA ASN A 112 5.34 8.51 18.11
C ASN A 112 5.24 6.98 17.91
N LEU A 113 5.14 6.52 16.66
CA LEU A 113 5.03 5.10 16.31
C LEU A 113 6.16 4.71 15.36
N GLU A 114 6.58 3.44 15.46
CA GLU A 114 7.56 2.84 14.54
C GLU A 114 6.86 1.93 13.52
N VAL A 115 7.43 1.88 12.32
CA VAL A 115 6.90 1.12 11.17
C VAL A 115 7.72 -0.14 10.92
#